data_AF-A0A7G8VI17-F1
#
_entry.id   AF-A0A7G8VI17-F1
#
_cell.length_a   1.000
_cell.length_b   1.000
_cell.length_c   1.000
_cell.angle_alpha   90.00
_cell.angle_beta   90.00
_cell.angle_gamma   90.00
#
_symmetry.space_group_name_H-M   'P 1'
#
loop_
_entity.id
_entity.type
_entity.pdbx_description
1 polymer ?
#
loop_
_entity_poly.entity_id
_entity_poly.type
_entity_poly.pdbx_seq_one_letter_code
_entity_poly.pdbx_strand_id
1 'polypeptide(L)'
;MAHAIEPTDQLLREACARMAARFRRAEDFETVMRDRVRSRMVRLAAQHPSAAGALPVRVQRAAACRPFPPPTGGLPFFDHKRAASGERDED
;
A
#
# COMPACT_ATOMS: atom_id res chain seq x y z
N MET A 1 -16.39 14.14 -0.34
CA MET A 1 -15.08 14.64 -0.82
C MET A 1 -14.30 15.08 0.41
N ALA A 2 -13.18 14.43 0.74
CA ALA A 2 -12.42 14.77 1.94
C ALA A 2 -11.74 16.12 1.74
N HIS A 3 -12.12 17.14 2.51
CA HIS A 3 -11.43 18.42 2.51
C HIS A 3 -10.01 18.18 3.06
N ALA A 4 -9.00 18.31 2.20
CA ALA A 4 -7.61 18.25 2.60
C ALA A 4 -7.34 19.47 3.48
N ILE A 5 -7.39 19.29 4.79
CA ILE A 5 -6.97 20.30 5.76
C ILE A 5 -5.46 20.44 5.58
N GLU A 6 -5.03 21.60 5.09
CA GLU A 6 -3.60 21.90 5.01
C GLU A 6 -3.02 21.88 6.44
N PRO A 7 -1.96 21.10 6.69
CA PRO A 7 -1.34 21.03 8.01
C PRO A 7 -0.74 22.39 8.39
N THR A 8 -0.89 22.75 9.66
CA THR A 8 -0.32 23.99 10.20
C THR A 8 1.21 23.96 10.15
N ASP A 9 1.84 25.13 10.11
CA ASP A 9 3.31 25.25 10.07
C ASP A 9 3.99 24.55 11.26
N GLN A 10 3.34 24.60 12.44
CA GLN A 10 3.78 23.88 13.62
C GLN A 10 3.80 22.35 13.40
N LEU A 11 2.73 21.78 12.84
CA LEU A 11 2.66 20.35 12.56
C LEU A 11 3.71 19.91 11.53
N LEU A 12 4.02 20.76 10.55
CA LEU A 12 5.08 20.51 9.58
C LEU A 12 6.46 20.49 10.23
N ARG A 13 6.76 21.43 11.13
CA ARG A 13 8.03 21.48 11.87
C ARG A 13 8.20 20.26 12.77
N GLU A 14 7.16 19.88 13.51
CA GLU A 14 7.17 18.67 14.34
C GLU A 14 7.36 17.40 13.51
N ALA A 15 6.68 17.28 12.37
CA ALA A 15 6.86 16.16 11.45
C ALA A 15 8.29 16.11 10.88
N CYS A 16 8.85 17.27 10.52
CA CYS A 16 10.24 17.38 10.06
C CYS A 16 11.22 16.90 11.14
N ALA A 17 11.05 17.34 12.39
CA ALA A 17 11.87 16.89 13.52
C ALA A 17 11.79 15.37 13.75
N ARG A 18 10.59 14.79 13.69
CA ARG A 18 10.39 13.32 13.80
C ARG A 18 11.12 12.56 12.69
N MET A 19 11.02 13.05 11.45
CA MET A 19 11.74 12.42 10.32
C MET A 19 13.25 12.57 10.46
N ALA A 20 13.74 13.74 10.88
CA ALA A 20 15.16 13.98 11.14
C ALA A 20 15.72 12.99 12.16
N ALA A 21 15.01 12.78 13.28
CA ALA A 21 15.37 11.79 14.29
C ALA A 21 15.39 10.35 13.73
N ARG A 22 14.40 9.98 12.91
CA ARG A 22 14.27 8.63 12.33
C ARG A 22 15.35 8.32 11.30
N PHE A 23 15.68 9.28 10.44
CA PHE A 23 16.62 9.08 9.32
C PHE A 23 18.01 9.65 9.59
N ARG A 24 18.28 10.16 10.80
CA ARG A 24 19.53 10.81 11.22
C ARG A 24 20.02 11.87 10.22
N ARG A 25 19.08 12.67 9.70
CA ARG A 25 19.39 13.81 8.81
C ARG A 25 19.23 15.10 9.59
N ALA A 26 20.21 16.00 9.46
CA ALA A 26 20.24 17.30 10.12
C ALA A 26 20.16 18.43 9.08
N GLU A 27 19.08 18.44 8.30
CA GLU A 27 18.82 19.51 7.33
C GLU A 27 17.82 20.51 7.91
N ASP A 28 18.01 21.78 7.58
CA ASP A 28 17.09 22.84 8.01
C ASP A 28 15.70 22.66 7.40
N PHE A 29 14.67 23.05 8.17
CA PHE A 29 13.27 22.95 7.76
C PHE A 29 13.01 23.60 6.39
N GLU A 30 13.53 24.81 6.16
CA GLU A 30 13.38 25.53 4.90
C GLU A 30 13.97 24.75 3.71
N THR A 31 15.11 24.11 3.90
CA THR A 31 15.78 23.30 2.88
C THR A 31 14.94 22.06 2.55
N VAL A 32 14.36 21.42 3.56
CA VAL A 32 13.44 20.28 3.40
C VAL A 32 12.16 20.69 2.67
N MET A 33 11.62 21.87 2.97
CA MET A 33 10.38 22.37 2.38
C MET A 33 10.54 22.86 0.93
N ARG A 34 11.74 23.27 0.52
CA ARG A 34 12.07 23.60 -0.89
C ARG A 34 12.11 22.37 -1.80
N ASP A 35 12.47 21.20 -1.28
CA ASP A 35 12.48 19.95 -2.04
C ASP A 35 11.04 19.41 -2.20
N ARG A 36 10.61 19.20 -3.45
CA ARG A 36 9.24 18.76 -3.77
C ARG A 36 8.89 17.38 -3.20
N VAL A 37 9.84 16.45 -3.16
CA VAL A 37 9.62 15.10 -2.66
C VAL A 37 9.59 15.12 -1.13
N ARG A 38 10.56 15.80 -0.52
CA ARG A 38 10.69 15.84 0.94
C ARG A 38 9.56 16.64 1.59
N SER A 39 9.20 17.79 1.02
CA SER A 39 8.04 18.55 1.48
C SER A 39 6.74 17.73 1.43
N ARG A 40 6.52 16.96 0.36
CA ARG A 40 5.38 16.05 0.26
C ARG A 40 5.40 14.99 1.35
N MET A 41 6.56 14.39 1.64
CA MET A 41 6.70 13.43 2.73
C MET A 41 6.39 14.06 4.10
N VAL A 42 6.90 15.26 4.38
CA VAL A 42 6.63 15.98 5.64
C VAL A 42 5.13 16.27 5.77
N ARG A 43 4.48 16.76 4.72
CA ARG A 43 3.03 17.04 4.71
C ARG A 43 2.20 15.79 4.98
N LEU A 44 2.55 14.67 4.35
CA LEU A 44 1.89 13.38 4.61
C LEU A 44 2.11 12.91 6.06
N ALA A 45 3.32 13.06 6.58
CA ALA A 45 3.64 12.71 7.98
C ALA A 45 2.95 13.64 9.00
N ALA A 46 2.68 14.89 8.63
CA ALA A 46 1.92 15.85 9.44
C ALA A 46 0.42 15.53 9.43
N GLN A 47 -0.14 15.16 8.27
CA GLN A 47 -1.55 14.74 8.13
C GLN A 47 -1.84 13.40 8.82
N HIS A 48 -0.83 12.51 8.90
CA HIS A 48 -0.95 11.18 9.47
C HIS A 48 0.12 10.90 10.54
N PRO A 49 0.06 11.55 11.72
CA PRO A 49 1.09 11.43 12.75
C PRO A 49 1.28 10.00 13.25
N SER A 50 0.19 9.20 13.29
CA SER A 50 0.23 7.78 13.69
C SER A 50 1.04 6.91 12.71
N ALA A 51 1.02 7.22 11.41
CA ALA A 51 1.76 6.46 10.39
C ALA A 51 3.27 6.74 10.41
N ALA A 52 3.70 7.89 10.96
CA ALA A 52 5.12 8.24 11.08
C ALA A 52 5.82 7.50 12.23
N GLY A 53 5.07 7.09 13.26
CA GLY A 53 5.53 6.26 14.38
C GLY A 53 5.43 4.76 14.10
N ALA A 54 4.59 4.34 13.16
CA ALA A 54 4.61 2.98 12.66
C ALA A 54 5.97 2.71 12.00
N LEU A 55 6.68 1.71 12.51
CA LEU A 55 7.68 1.00 11.71
C LEU A 55 7.02 0.69 10.36
N PRO A 56 7.75 0.76 9.24
CA PRO A 56 7.14 0.35 7.98
C PRO A 56 6.66 -1.07 8.25
N VAL A 57 5.34 -1.27 8.25
CA VAL A 57 4.80 -2.62 8.29
C VAL A 57 5.44 -3.22 7.07
N ARG A 58 6.40 -4.13 7.29
CA ARG A 58 6.85 -5.03 6.26
C ARG A 58 5.60 -5.84 5.99
N VAL A 59 4.73 -5.30 5.15
CA VAL A 59 3.70 -6.05 4.49
C VAL A 59 4.54 -7.10 3.80
N GLN A 60 4.58 -8.29 4.40
CA GLN A 60 5.03 -9.47 3.70
C GLN A 60 4.16 -9.41 2.46
N ARG A 61 4.77 -9.02 1.33
CA ARG A 61 4.11 -9.12 0.04
C ARG A 61 3.83 -10.59 -0.06
N ALA A 62 2.62 -11.01 0.33
CA ALA A 62 2.12 -12.31 -0.01
C ALA A 62 2.31 -12.38 -1.51
N ALA A 63 3.12 -13.35 -1.94
CA ALA A 63 3.41 -13.55 -3.34
C ALA A 63 2.08 -13.44 -4.10
N ALA A 64 2.00 -12.47 -5.02
CA ALA A 64 0.90 -12.42 -5.94
C ALA A 64 0.83 -13.78 -6.66
N CYS A 65 -0.39 -14.24 -6.92
CA CYS A 65 -0.76 -15.54 -7.50
C CYS A 65 -1.05 -16.66 -6.48
N ARG A 66 -2.15 -16.51 -5.74
CA ARG A 66 -3.02 -17.69 -5.52
C ARG A 66 -4.43 -17.36 -6.00
N PRO A 67 -4.99 -18.14 -6.94
CA PRO A 67 -6.38 -17.97 -7.32
C PRO A 67 -7.27 -18.25 -6.11
N PHE A 68 -8.27 -17.38 -5.94
CA PHE A 68 -9.40 -17.56 -5.05
C PHE A 68 -9.99 -18.97 -5.26
N PRO A 69 -10.16 -19.82 -4.24
CA PRO A 69 -10.97 -21.01 -4.43
C PRO A 69 -12.44 -20.56 -4.60
N PRO A 70 -13.11 -20.90 -5.71
CA PRO A 70 -14.55 -20.74 -5.80
C PRO A 70 -15.25 -21.66 -4.78
N PRO A 71 -16.46 -21.31 -4.33
CA PRO A 71 -17.13 -21.96 -3.22
C PRO A 71 -17.51 -23.41 -3.54
N THR A 72 -17.43 -24.24 -2.51
CA THR A 72 -17.99 -25.60 -2.40
C THR A 72 -19.39 -25.71 -3.02
N GLY A 73 -19.53 -26.51 -4.08
CA GLY A 73 -20.82 -26.85 -4.66
C GLY A 73 -20.74 -27.74 -5.89
N GLY A 74 -20.72 -29.07 -5.68
CA GLY A 74 -21.34 -30.08 -6.54
C GLY A 74 -20.78 -30.37 -7.95
N LEU A 75 -19.89 -31.40 -8.04
CA LEU A 75 -19.70 -32.39 -9.12
C LEU A 75 -19.41 -31.93 -10.58
N PRO A 76 -18.93 -32.81 -11.49
CA PRO A 76 -18.17 -34.04 -11.33
C PRO A 76 -16.70 -33.87 -11.79
N PHE A 77 -15.85 -34.84 -11.45
CA PHE A 77 -14.47 -34.89 -11.95
C PHE A 77 -14.47 -34.91 -13.48
N PHE A 78 -13.91 -33.87 -14.09
CA PHE A 78 -13.54 -33.89 -15.51
C PHE A 78 -12.46 -34.96 -15.69
N ASP A 79 -12.82 -36.11 -16.25
CA ASP A 79 -11.82 -37.06 -16.75
C ASP A 79 -11.18 -36.46 -18.00
N HIS A 80 -9.95 -35.95 -17.84
CA HIS A 80 -9.17 -35.34 -18.91
C HIS A 80 -8.93 -36.29 -20.10
N LYS A 81 -9.19 -37.60 -19.97
CA LYS A 81 -9.11 -38.53 -21.10
C LYS A 81 -10.27 -38.45 -22.08
N ARG A 82 -11.45 -37.95 -21.66
CA ARG A 82 -12.62 -37.84 -22.56
C ARG A 82 -12.58 -36.59 -23.45
N ALA A 83 -11.78 -35.58 -23.10
CA ALA A 83 -11.68 -34.34 -23.87
C ALA A 83 -10.95 -34.48 -25.22
N ALA A 84 -10.29 -35.63 -25.48
CA ALA A 84 -9.53 -35.86 -26.71
C ALA A 84 -10.30 -36.66 -27.78
N SER A 85 -11.42 -37.30 -27.43
CA SER A 85 -12.30 -37.98 -28.39
C SER A 85 -13.49 -37.09 -28.69
N GLY A 86 -13.40 -36.31 -29.76
CA GLY A 86 -14.44 -35.40 -30.21
C GLY A 86 -15.67 -36.13 -30.73
N GLU A 87 -16.60 -36.47 -29.84
CA GLU A 87 -17.94 -36.92 -30.19
C GLU A 87 -18.96 -36.17 -29.31
N ARG A 88 -19.68 -35.25 -29.96
CA ARG A 88 -20.75 -34.44 -29.39
C ARG A 88 -22.04 -35.16 -29.75
N ASP A 89 -22.62 -35.90 -28.81
CA ASP A 89 -24.03 -36.29 -28.94
C ASP A 89 -24.86 -35.03 -28.69
N GLU A 90 -25.58 -34.61 -29.72
CA GLU A 90 -26.63 -33.60 -29.62
C GLU A 90 -27.91 -34.29 -29.16
N ASP A 91 -28.33 -34.00 -27.93
CA ASP A 91 -29.72 -34.07 -27.47
C ASP A 91 -29.96 -32.97 -26.42
#